data_AF-A0A6M1NKV2-F1
#
_entry.id   AF-A0A6M1NKV2-F1
#
_cell.length_a   1.000
_cell.length_b   1.000
_cell.length_c   1.000
_cell.angle_alpha   90.00
_cell.angle_beta   90.00
_cell.angle_gamma   90.00
#
_symmetry.space_group_name_H-M   'P 1'
#
loop_
_entity.id
_entity.type
_entity.pdbx_description
1 polymer ?
#
loop_
_entity_poly.entity_id
_entity_poly.type
_entity_poly.pdbx_seq_one_letter_code
_entity_poly.pdbx_strand_id
1 'polypeptide(L)' 'MADDFIHTRDAGSESKVSTSEVMELVEISSMFLIKIKGGQSLIIPKEDTNHTESIKLRLLEMYKLLNIPYSEELNWEWK' A
#
# COMPACT_ATOMS: atom_id res chain seq x y z
N MET A 1 4.27 -22.69 1.33
CA MET A 1 4.25 -21.24 1.65
C MET A 1 3.19 -20.66 0.75
N ALA A 2 2.13 -20.06 1.32
CA ALA A 2 1.07 -19.47 0.51
C ALA A 2 1.62 -18.18 -0.11
N ASP A 3 1.57 -18.07 -1.44
CA ASP A 3 1.74 -16.77 -2.10
C ASP A 3 0.58 -15.89 -1.64
N ASP A 4 0.87 -14.89 -0.81
CA ASP A 4 -0.10 -13.87 -0.45
C ASP A 4 -0.16 -12.84 -1.59
N PHE A 5 -1.37 -12.42 -1.94
CA PHE A 5 -1.60 -11.49 -3.04
C PHE A 5 -2.46 -10.31 -2.60
N ILE A 6 -2.14 -9.15 -3.16
CA ILE A 6 -3.00 -7.97 -3.11
C ILE A 6 -3.93 -8.04 -4.32
N HIS A 7 -5.23 -8.04 -4.06
CA HIS A 7 -6.26 -7.98 -5.09
C HIS A 7 -6.75 -6.55 -5.24
N THR A 8 -6.74 -6.03 -6.46
CA THR A 8 -7.23 -4.70 -6.78
C THR A 8 -8.28 -4.78 -7.86
N ARG A 9 -9.28 -3.91 -7.79
CA ARG A 9 -10.34 -3.80 -8.79
C ARG A 9 -10.47 -2.32 -9.15
N ASP A 10 -10.29 -2.01 -10.42
CA ASP A 10 -10.65 -0.74 -11.02
C ASP A 10 -11.86 -0.93 -11.95
N ALA A 11 -12.49 0.16 -12.42
CA ALA A 11 -13.81 0.27 -13.10
C ALA A 11 -14.11 -0.63 -14.33
N GLY A 12 -13.31 -1.67 -14.56
CA GLY A 12 -13.57 -2.81 -15.44
C GLY A 12 -12.47 -3.88 -15.40
N SER A 13 -11.48 -3.78 -14.51
CA SER A 13 -10.30 -4.65 -14.50
C SER A 13 -9.97 -5.09 -13.08
N GLU A 14 -9.73 -6.40 -12.92
CA GLU A 14 -9.16 -6.97 -11.70
C GLU A 14 -7.67 -7.21 -11.92
N SER A 15 -6.86 -6.77 -10.98
CA SER A 15 -5.42 -6.99 -10.99
C SER A 15 -5.02 -7.71 -9.70
N LYS A 16 -3.98 -8.54 -9.81
CA LYS A 16 -3.44 -9.33 -8.71
C LYS A 16 -1.95 -9.09 -8.65
N VAL A 17 -1.48 -8.60 -7.50
CA VAL A 17 -0.07 -8.29 -7.26
C VAL A 17 0.46 -9.26 -6.22
N SER A 18 1.58 -9.93 -6.48
CA SER A 18 2.20 -10.77 -5.45
C SER A 18 2.78 -9.87 -4.36
N THR A 19 2.56 -10.23 -3.09
CA THR A 19 3.13 -9.48 -1.96
C THR A 19 4.67 -9.47 -1.99
N SER A 20 5.30 -10.45 -2.64
CA SER A 20 6.74 -10.50 -2.86
C SER A 20 7.27 -9.45 -3.85
N GLU A 21 6.37 -8.79 -4.58
CA GLU A 21 6.69 -7.69 -5.50
C GLU A 21 6.59 -6.32 -4.83
N VAL A 22 6.06 -6.24 -3.62
CA VAL A 22 6.01 -4.99 -2.86
C VAL A 22 7.43 -4.60 -2.47
N MET A 23 7.80 -3.37 -2.78
CA MET A 23 9.14 -2.83 -2.54
C MET A 23 9.18 -1.95 -1.30
N GLU A 24 8.19 -1.07 -1.15
CA GLU A 24 8.10 -0.14 -0.03
C GLU A 24 6.66 0.33 0.17
N LEU A 25 6.41 0.78 1.38
CA LEU A 25 5.14 1.36 1.81
C LEU A 25 5.40 2.80 2.25
N VAL A 26 4.59 3.74 1.77
CA VAL A 26 4.66 5.15 2.14
C VAL A 26 3.28 5.60 2.61
N GLU A 27 3.23 6.26 3.75
CA GLU A 27 2.04 6.91 4.27
C GLU A 27 2.25 8.42 4.25
N ILE A 28 1.36 9.14 3.56
CA ILE A 28 1.25 10.60 3.68
C ILE A 28 -0.10 10.96 4.31
N SER A 29 -0.32 12.24 4.57
CA SER A 29 -1.55 12.72 5.23
C SER A 29 -2.83 12.30 4.50
N SER A 30 -2.85 12.33 3.17
CA SER A 30 -4.04 12.08 2.35
C SER A 30 -4.19 10.66 1.81
N MET A 31 -3.12 9.86 1.77
CA MET A 31 -3.16 8.53 1.14
C MET A 31 -2.07 7.58 1.64
N PHE A 32 -2.26 6.30 1.37
CA PHE A 32 -1.21 5.29 1.41
C PHE A 32 -0.73 4.98 -0.01
N LEU A 33 0.57 4.78 -0.18
CA LEU A 33 1.21 4.38 -1.42
C LEU A 33 1.94 3.06 -1.21
N ILE A 34 1.62 2.07 -2.04
CA ILE A 34 2.28 0.76 -2.06
C ILE A 34 3.08 0.69 -3.36
N LYS A 35 4.41 0.78 -3.28
CA LYS A 35 5.24 0.67 -4.48
C LYS A 35 5.57 -0.78 -4.79
N ILE A 36 5.44 -1.13 -6.06
CA ILE A 36 5.59 -2.49 -6.57
C ILE A 36 6.73 -2.50 -7.59
N LYS A 37 7.43 -3.63 -7.69
CA LYS A 37 8.43 -3.87 -8.75
C LYS A 37 7.86 -3.55 -10.13
N GLY A 38 8.70 -3.00 -11.00
CA GLY A 38 8.30 -2.62 -12.36
C GLY A 38 7.63 -1.24 -12.49
N GLY A 39 7.76 -0.38 -11.47
CA GLY A 39 7.33 1.02 -11.53
C GLY A 39 5.83 1.25 -11.32
N GLN A 40 5.09 0.19 -10.96
CA GLN A 40 3.68 0.28 -10.60
C GLN A 40 3.53 0.73 -9.14
N SER A 41 2.43 1.38 -8.82
CA SER A 41 2.08 1.72 -7.45
C SER A 41 0.58 1.65 -7.23
N LEU A 42 0.18 1.18 -6.06
CA LEU A 42 -1.21 1.25 -5.62
C LEU A 42 -1.37 2.46 -4.71
N ILE A 43 -2.40 3.23 -4.99
CA ILE A 43 -2.74 4.42 -4.23
C ILE A 43 -4.06 4.14 -3.52
N ILE A 44 -4.06 4.36 -2.21
CA ILE A 44 -5.24 4.20 -1.37
C ILE A 44 -5.52 5.56 -0.71
N PRO A 45 -6.45 6.37 -1.26
CA PRO A 45 -6.87 7.61 -0.63
C PRO A 45 -7.46 7.35 0.75
N LYS A 46 -7.08 8.13 1.75
CA LYS A 46 -7.65 8.04 3.11
C LYS A 46 -9.07 8.62 3.15
N GLU A 47 -9.30 9.67 2.36
CA GLU A 47 -10.56 10.43 2.30
C GLU A 47 -11.76 9.56 1.86
N ASP A 48 -11.53 8.62 0.95
CA ASP A 48 -12.58 7.72 0.43
C ASP A 48 -12.73 6.43 1.27
N THR A 49 -12.07 6.33 2.43
CA THR A 49 -12.06 5.09 3.23
C THR A 49 -12.41 5.33 4.70
N ASN A 50 -13.53 4.73 5.14
CA ASN A 50 -13.89 4.64 6.56
C ASN A 50 -13.00 3.65 7.36
N HIS A 51 -11.99 3.08 6.72
CA HIS A 51 -11.19 1.95 7.22
C HIS A 51 -9.70 2.28 7.31
N THR A 52 -9.34 3.57 7.29
CA THR A 52 -7.95 4.06 7.30
C THR A 52 -7.07 3.38 8.36
N GLU A 53 -7.56 3.25 9.61
CA GLU A 53 -6.81 2.59 10.68
C GLU A 53 -6.54 1.12 10.41
N SER A 54 -7.55 0.39 9.92
CA SER A 54 -7.39 -1.04 9.61
C SER A 54 -6.44 -1.28 8.43
N ILE A 55 -6.45 -0.38 7.44
CA ILE A 55 -5.51 -0.40 6.31
C ILE A 55 -4.10 -0.16 6.83
N LYS A 56 -3.90 0.86 7.68
CA LYS A 56 -2.61 1.13 8.32
C LYS A 56 -2.11 -0.09 9.09
N LEU A 57 -2.93 -0.72 9.93
CA LEU A 57 -2.54 -1.92 10.67
C LEU A 57 -2.11 -3.05 9.74
N ARG A 58 -2.84 -3.27 8.64
CA ARG A 58 -2.50 -4.30 7.66
C ARG A 58 -1.17 -4.00 6.96
N LEU A 59 -0.93 -2.75 6.57
CA LEU A 59 0.35 -2.31 6.01
C LEU A 59 1.50 -2.47 7.02
N LEU A 60 1.22 -2.20 8.30
CA LEU A 60 2.17 -2.38 9.38
C LEU A 60 2.52 -3.87 9.62
N GLU A 61 1.58 -4.78 9.44
CA GLU A 61 1.88 -6.22 9.46
C GLU A 61 2.71 -6.64 8.26
N MET A 62 2.37 -6.13 7.07
CA MET A 62 3.06 -6.46 5.84
C MET A 62 4.52 -6.03 5.85
N TYR A 63 4.86 -4.82 6.31
CA TYR A 63 6.28 -4.42 6.34
C TYR A 63 7.10 -5.31 7.27
N LYS A 64 6.53 -5.76 8.40
CA LYS A 64 7.20 -6.68 9.34
C LYS A 64 7.40 -8.06 8.72
N LEU A 65 6.35 -8.59 8.08
CA LEU A 65 6.38 -9.91 7.48
C LEU A 65 7.34 -10.00 6.29
N LEU A 66 7.33 -8.97 5.45
CA LEU A 66 8.08 -8.93 4.20
C LEU A 66 9.46 -8.28 4.37
N ASN A 67 9.75 -7.70 5.53
CA ASN A 67 10.96 -6.95 5.83
C ASN A 67 11.25 -5.86 4.79
N ILE A 68 10.22 -5.08 4.45
CA ILE A 68 10.29 -3.97 3.50
C ILE A 68 10.21 -2.62 4.22
N PRO A 69 10.69 -1.51 3.62
CA PRO A 69 10.60 -0.18 4.21
C PRO A 69 9.15 0.28 4.38
N TYR A 70 8.92 0.99 5.49
CA TYR A 70 7.70 1.77 5.76
C TYR A 70 8.12 3.20 6.10
N SER A 71 7.68 4.18 5.30
CA SER A 71 7.93 5.61 5.53
C SER A 71 6.63 6.31 5.92
N GLU A 72 6.65 7.04 7.05
CA GLU A 72 5.53 7.87 7.49
C GLU A 72 5.90 9.35 7.31
N GLU A 73 5.26 10.00 6.35
CA GLU A 73 5.50 11.38 5.91
C GLU A 73 4.23 12.22 6.06
N LEU A 74 3.61 12.19 7.25
CA LEU A 74 2.34 12.88 7.53
C LEU A 74 2.43 14.41 7.45
N ASN A 75 3.63 14.96 7.62
CA ASN A 75 3.89 16.41 7.50
C ASN A 75 4.31 16.81 6.08
N TRP A 76 4.19 15.91 5.10
CA TRP A 76 4.53 16.22 3.73
C TRP A 76 3.55 17.23 3.14
N GLU A 77 4.05 18.40 2.79
CA GLU A 77 3.34 19.44 2.04
C GLU A 77 3.94 19.51 0.63
N TRP A 78 3.09 19.53 -0.40
CA TRP A 78 3.54 19.78 -1.77
C TRP A 78 4.28 21.12 -1.81
N LYS A 79 5.56 21.10 -2.21
CA LYS A 79 6.32 22.30 -2.54
C LYS A 79 6.23 22.62 -4.02
#